data_AF-A0A8C1D3U0-F1
#
_entry.id   AF-A0A8C1D3U0-F1
#
_cell.length_a   1.000
_cell.length_b   1.000
_cell.length_c   1.000
_cell.angle_alpha   90.00
_cell.angle_beta   90.00
_cell.angle_gamma   90.00
#
_symmetry.space_group_name_H-M   'P 1'
#
loop_
_entity.id
_entity.type
_entity.pdbx_description
1 polymer ?
#
loop_
_entity_poly.entity_id
_entity_poly.type
_entity_poly.pdbx_seq_one_letter_code
_entity_poly.pdbx_strand_id
1 'polypeptide(L)'
;MTGRERSREGVRSAENSERIKRGEEADKCDRRLSFEDILNFENHQTCVKEAALLEYFVSGFWWAKEMNFNSQQISFIMALLQQLLDNIKNKQSSFADNFKAFTQTVLATRQSPSSETKASFLFTTDQIKAITDYFKTSLFQHYRLYEYLFTHREKQLLKTEKCIEVIDPAESAAPLEEGMSADLYFHYMAPPRVQTPEQTVQESLEENVEEPGKAELEESPGNHVGFSVEDVREALEEMTQEMLAKLQADFTEKLRVHEETYISRLERLQKASSI
;
A
#
# COMPACT_ATOMS: atom_id res chain seq x y z
N MET A 1 15.76 41.02 32.98
CA MET A 1 15.49 40.71 31.56
C MET A 1 15.11 39.23 31.51
N THR A 2 13.90 38.89 31.96
CA THR A 2 12.59 38.90 31.26
C THR A 2 12.33 37.59 30.53
N GLY A 3 11.65 36.66 31.22
CA GLY A 3 11.06 35.43 30.63
C GLY A 3 10.09 35.70 29.46
N ARG A 4 9.77 36.97 29.19
CA ARG A 4 9.06 37.45 28.00
C ARG A 4 9.87 37.37 26.70
N GLU A 5 11.21 37.33 26.76
CA GLU A 5 12.08 37.14 25.59
C GLU A 5 12.20 35.66 25.22
N ARG A 6 12.36 34.78 26.23
CA ARG A 6 12.43 33.33 26.02
C ARG A 6 11.14 32.75 25.40
N SER A 7 9.99 33.31 25.76
CA SER A 7 8.70 32.93 25.16
C SER A 7 8.51 33.44 23.72
N ARG A 8 9.16 34.54 23.33
CA ARG A 8 9.11 35.08 21.96
C ARG A 8 10.05 34.35 21.00
N GLU A 9 11.17 33.84 21.50
CA GLU A 9 12.11 33.01 20.75
C GLU A 9 11.53 31.61 20.46
N GLY A 10 10.84 31.00 21.43
CA GLY A 10 10.15 29.73 21.23
C GLY A 10 9.04 29.79 20.17
N VAL A 11 8.25 30.88 20.17
CA VAL A 11 7.17 31.09 19.18
C VAL A 11 7.74 31.33 17.78
N ARG A 12 8.82 32.13 17.64
CA ARG A 12 9.49 32.32 16.33
C ARG A 12 10.14 31.04 15.80
N SER A 13 10.67 30.19 16.68
CA SER A 13 11.26 28.91 16.30
C SER A 13 10.20 27.92 15.79
N ALA A 14 9.04 27.86 16.45
CA ALA A 14 7.91 27.05 16.01
C ALA A 14 7.32 27.55 14.67
N GLU A 15 7.08 28.86 14.53
CA GLU A 15 6.58 29.46 13.28
C GLU A 15 7.53 29.24 12.10
N ASN A 16 8.85 29.29 12.33
CA ASN A 16 9.84 29.03 11.30
C ASN A 16 9.88 27.54 10.92
N SER A 17 9.74 26.63 11.89
CA SER A 17 9.64 25.19 11.63
C SER A 17 8.39 24.84 10.80
N GLU A 18 7.24 25.43 11.11
CA GLU A 18 6.03 25.22 10.31
C GLU A 18 6.12 25.82 8.91
N ARG A 19 6.78 26.97 8.74
CA ARG A 19 7.00 27.58 7.42
C ARG A 19 7.91 26.72 6.55
N ILE A 20 8.94 26.10 7.13
CA ILE A 20 9.82 25.16 6.43
C ILE A 20 9.04 23.92 6.00
N LYS A 21 8.24 23.32 6.91
CA LYS A 21 7.39 22.17 6.59
C LYS A 21 6.39 22.46 5.47
N ARG A 22 5.70 23.62 5.52
CA ARG A 22 4.78 24.05 4.46
C ARG A 22 5.48 24.27 3.11
N GLY A 23 6.74 24.72 3.13
CA GLY A 23 7.56 24.86 1.92
C GLY A 23 7.99 23.52 1.32
N GLU A 24 8.35 22.54 2.16
CA GLU A 24 8.69 21.18 1.73
C GLU A 24 7.48 20.43 1.18
N GLU A 25 6.30 20.60 1.77
CA GLU A 25 5.04 20.05 1.24
C GLU A 25 4.66 20.66 -0.10
N ALA A 26 4.83 21.98 -0.28
CA ALA A 26 4.58 22.64 -1.56
C ALA A 26 5.53 22.14 -2.67
N ASP A 27 6.83 22.01 -2.38
CA ASP A 27 7.81 21.44 -3.32
C ASP A 27 7.48 19.97 -3.65
N LYS A 28 6.95 19.21 -2.68
CA LYS A 28 6.50 17.84 -2.92
C LYS A 28 5.27 17.79 -3.83
N CYS A 29 4.30 18.69 -3.66
CA CYS A 29 3.15 18.83 -4.55
C CYS A 29 3.56 19.21 -5.98
N ASP A 30 4.43 20.21 -6.14
CA ASP A 30 4.89 20.66 -7.46
C ASP A 30 5.66 19.55 -8.20
N ARG A 31 6.49 18.79 -7.49
CA ARG A 31 7.20 17.65 -8.08
C ARG A 31 6.27 16.51 -8.46
N ARG A 32 5.23 16.26 -7.66
CA ARG A 32 4.23 15.25 -7.99
C ARG A 32 3.53 15.60 -9.31
N LEU A 33 3.11 16.85 -9.48
CA LEU A 33 2.52 17.34 -10.74
C LEU A 33 3.49 17.19 -11.93
N SER A 34 4.77 17.51 -11.74
CA SER A 34 5.77 17.31 -12.80
C SER A 34 5.93 15.85 -13.21
N PHE A 35 5.86 14.89 -12.27
CA PHE A 35 5.92 13.46 -12.59
C PHE A 35 4.63 12.95 -13.22
N GLU A 36 3.47 13.51 -12.88
CA GLU A 36 2.19 13.20 -13.53
C GLU A 36 2.28 13.51 -15.03
N ASP A 37 2.82 14.68 -15.38
CA ASP A 37 3.01 15.09 -16.78
C ASP A 37 4.05 14.23 -17.52
N ILE A 38 5.20 13.95 -16.88
CA ILE A 38 6.29 13.17 -17.50
C ILE A 38 5.88 11.70 -17.75
N LEU A 39 5.12 11.12 -16.83
CA LEU A 39 4.69 9.72 -16.89
C LEU A 39 3.35 9.55 -17.61
N ASN A 40 2.70 10.66 -17.99
CA ASN A 40 1.37 10.71 -18.61
C ASN A 40 0.30 9.97 -17.80
N PHE A 41 0.30 10.17 -16.47
CA PHE A 41 -0.66 9.57 -15.54
C PHE A 41 -1.89 10.46 -15.35
N GLU A 42 -2.77 10.43 -16.34
CA GLU A 42 -3.99 11.27 -16.41
C GLU A 42 -5.08 10.84 -15.41
N ASN A 43 -5.07 9.60 -14.93
CA ASN A 43 -6.13 9.03 -14.10
C ASN A 43 -5.67 8.70 -12.68
N HIS A 44 -4.56 9.27 -12.18
CA HIS A 44 -4.05 8.94 -10.84
C HIS A 44 -5.08 9.15 -9.71
N GLN A 45 -6.04 10.07 -9.85
CA GLN A 45 -7.13 10.27 -8.87
C GLN A 45 -8.15 9.12 -8.82
N THR A 46 -8.29 8.35 -9.90
CA THR A 46 -9.31 7.30 -10.07
C THR A 46 -8.69 5.91 -10.29
N CYS A 47 -7.40 5.85 -10.57
CA CYS A 47 -6.63 4.67 -10.89
C CYS A 47 -5.57 4.41 -9.83
N VAL A 48 -5.86 3.47 -8.91
CA VAL A 48 -4.94 3.02 -7.86
C VAL A 48 -3.57 2.59 -8.41
N LYS A 49 -3.55 2.03 -9.64
CA LYS A 49 -2.31 1.67 -10.33
C LYS A 49 -1.45 2.90 -10.63
N GLU A 50 -2.01 3.91 -11.26
CA GLU A 50 -1.26 5.15 -11.58
C GLU A 50 -0.86 5.91 -10.32
N ALA A 51 -1.74 5.97 -9.31
CA ALA A 51 -1.41 6.55 -8.01
C ALA A 51 -0.22 5.87 -7.34
N ALA A 52 -0.21 4.53 -7.29
CA ALA A 52 0.87 3.77 -6.68
C ALA A 52 2.21 3.93 -7.43
N LEU A 53 2.16 3.96 -8.77
CA LEU A 53 3.36 4.17 -9.59
C LEU A 53 3.90 5.60 -9.45
N LEU A 54 3.02 6.59 -9.41
CA LEU A 54 3.40 7.98 -9.17
C LEU A 54 4.09 8.13 -7.82
N GLU A 55 3.49 7.59 -6.75
CA GLU A 55 4.07 7.64 -5.40
C GLU A 55 5.44 6.96 -5.35
N TYR A 56 5.62 5.86 -6.09
CA TYR A 56 6.90 5.16 -6.19
C TYR A 56 8.00 6.03 -6.82
N PHE A 57 7.73 6.72 -7.91
CA PHE A 57 8.71 7.61 -8.56
C PHE A 57 9.00 8.86 -7.73
N VAL A 58 7.97 9.48 -7.16
CA VAL A 58 8.13 10.66 -6.30
C VAL A 58 8.96 10.31 -5.07
N SER A 59 8.68 9.17 -4.43
CA SER A 59 9.44 8.70 -3.26
C SER A 59 10.90 8.41 -3.62
N GLY A 60 11.15 7.75 -4.76
CA GLY A 60 12.50 7.47 -5.23
C GLY A 60 13.31 8.72 -5.53
N PHE A 61 12.68 9.74 -6.12
CA PHE A 61 13.32 11.02 -6.38
C PHE A 61 13.65 11.76 -5.08
N TRP A 62 12.70 11.83 -4.14
CA TRP A 62 12.89 12.51 -2.86
C TRP A 62 13.98 11.86 -2.02
N TRP A 63 13.95 10.53 -1.91
CA TRP A 63 15.01 9.78 -1.25
C TRP A 63 16.37 10.06 -1.88
N ALA A 64 16.46 10.08 -3.22
CA ALA A 64 17.73 10.34 -3.89
C ALA A 64 18.24 11.78 -3.65
N LYS A 65 17.33 12.74 -3.52
CA LYS A 65 17.65 14.12 -3.13
C LYS A 65 18.15 14.22 -1.69
N GLU A 66 17.51 13.53 -0.75
CA GLU A 66 17.90 13.50 0.66
C GLU A 66 19.30 12.89 0.85
N MET A 67 19.63 11.88 0.05
CA MET A 67 20.97 11.27 -0.01
C MET A 67 22.03 12.14 -0.71
N ASN A 68 21.68 13.36 -1.15
CA ASN A 68 22.56 14.31 -1.85
C ASN A 68 23.21 13.75 -3.12
N PHE A 69 22.49 12.90 -3.87
CA PHE A 69 22.96 12.43 -5.17
C PHE A 69 22.99 13.58 -6.19
N ASN A 70 23.98 13.56 -7.09
CA ASN A 70 24.04 14.52 -8.19
C ASN A 70 23.00 14.19 -9.26
N SER A 71 22.74 15.13 -10.19
CA SER A 71 21.72 14.95 -11.23
C SER A 71 21.93 13.69 -12.09
N GLN A 72 23.17 13.33 -12.42
CA GLN A 72 23.46 12.12 -13.19
C GLN A 72 23.14 10.85 -12.40
N GLN A 73 23.46 10.83 -11.11
CA GLN A 73 23.15 9.74 -10.19
C GLN A 73 21.63 9.59 -9.97
N ILE A 74 20.92 10.70 -9.79
CA ILE A 74 19.46 10.70 -9.68
C ILE A 74 18.85 10.15 -10.97
N SER A 75 19.28 10.62 -12.15
CA SER A 75 18.79 10.09 -13.42
C SER A 75 19.02 8.58 -13.57
N PHE A 76 20.17 8.08 -13.11
CA PHE A 76 20.43 6.64 -13.08
C PHE A 76 19.45 5.90 -12.16
N ILE A 77 19.22 6.42 -10.95
CA ILE A 77 18.27 5.83 -9.99
C ILE A 77 16.86 5.82 -10.59
N MET A 78 16.42 6.90 -11.22
CA MET A 78 15.12 6.98 -11.88
C MET A 78 14.99 5.97 -13.03
N ALA A 79 16.03 5.82 -13.85
CA ALA A 79 16.06 4.80 -14.90
C ALA A 79 16.03 3.37 -14.32
N LEU A 80 16.70 3.14 -13.19
CA LEU A 80 16.68 1.86 -12.49
C LEU A 80 15.28 1.56 -11.93
N LEU A 81 14.62 2.53 -11.29
CA LEU A 81 13.23 2.42 -10.82
C LEU A 81 12.29 2.00 -11.96
N GLN A 82 12.41 2.67 -13.11
CA GLN A 82 11.64 2.38 -14.32
C GLN A 82 11.92 0.95 -14.84
N GLN A 83 13.21 0.60 -14.99
CA GLN A 83 13.62 -0.71 -15.52
C GLN A 83 13.07 -1.87 -14.67
N LEU A 84 13.10 -1.75 -13.35
CA LEU A 84 12.63 -2.81 -12.47
C LEU A 84 11.11 -2.97 -12.52
N LEU A 85 10.36 -1.86 -12.62
CA LEU A 85 8.91 -1.91 -12.84
C LEU A 85 8.56 -2.53 -14.20
N ASP A 86 9.29 -2.19 -15.25
CA ASP A 86 9.09 -2.76 -16.59
C ASP A 86 9.38 -4.27 -16.63
N ASN A 87 10.33 -4.75 -15.84
CA ASN A 87 10.58 -6.19 -15.69
C ASN A 87 9.38 -6.92 -15.05
N ILE A 88 8.70 -6.28 -14.09
CA ILE A 88 7.48 -6.84 -13.48
C ILE A 88 6.33 -6.78 -14.49
N LYS A 89 6.09 -5.62 -15.09
CA LYS A 89 4.96 -5.36 -16.00
C LYS A 89 5.04 -6.18 -17.29
N ASN A 90 6.15 -6.07 -18.02
CA ASN A 90 6.22 -6.54 -19.42
C ASN A 90 6.84 -7.94 -19.53
N LYS A 91 7.83 -8.23 -18.68
CA LYS A 91 8.57 -9.50 -18.73
C LYS A 91 8.05 -10.55 -17.77
N GLN A 92 7.12 -10.19 -16.88
CA GLN A 92 6.65 -11.02 -15.75
C GLN A 92 7.81 -11.74 -15.06
N SER A 93 8.92 -11.02 -14.86
CA SER A 93 10.13 -11.60 -14.30
C SER A 93 9.87 -12.05 -12.86
N SER A 94 10.37 -13.22 -12.50
CA SER A 94 10.33 -13.68 -11.11
C SER A 94 11.10 -12.69 -10.22
N PHE A 95 10.76 -12.66 -8.92
CA PHE A 95 11.51 -11.89 -7.93
C PHE A 95 13.02 -12.12 -8.04
N ALA A 96 13.44 -13.38 -8.16
CA ALA A 96 14.85 -13.76 -8.22
C ALA A 96 15.55 -13.19 -9.47
N ASP A 97 14.89 -13.24 -10.62
CA ASP A 97 15.45 -12.74 -11.88
C ASP A 97 15.56 -11.21 -11.86
N ASN A 98 14.53 -10.52 -11.36
CA ASN A 98 14.53 -9.07 -11.28
C ASN A 98 15.55 -8.55 -10.25
N PHE A 99 15.68 -9.23 -9.11
CA PHE A 99 16.70 -8.94 -8.10
C PHE A 99 18.12 -9.19 -8.63
N LYS A 100 18.31 -10.26 -9.41
CA LYS A 100 19.58 -10.52 -10.09
C LYS A 100 19.90 -9.41 -11.09
N ALA A 101 18.94 -9.01 -11.92
CA ALA A 101 19.10 -7.92 -12.89
C ALA A 101 19.47 -6.61 -12.18
N PHE A 102 18.76 -6.25 -11.11
CA PHE A 102 19.09 -5.12 -10.24
C PHE A 102 20.54 -5.17 -9.74
N THR A 103 20.94 -6.29 -9.14
CA THR A 103 22.28 -6.45 -8.57
C THR A 103 23.35 -6.30 -9.65
N GLN A 104 23.13 -6.87 -10.83
CA GLN A 104 24.05 -6.72 -11.96
C GLN A 104 24.13 -5.27 -12.45
N THR A 105 23.00 -4.58 -12.60
CA THR A 105 22.96 -3.17 -13.02
C THR A 105 23.67 -2.26 -12.02
N VAL A 106 23.46 -2.46 -10.71
CA VAL A 106 24.13 -1.68 -9.66
C VAL A 106 25.62 -1.99 -9.60
N LEU A 107 26.03 -3.26 -9.70
CA LEU A 107 27.46 -3.64 -9.70
C LEU A 107 28.18 -3.15 -10.96
N ALA A 108 27.51 -3.10 -12.11
CA ALA A 108 28.06 -2.56 -13.34
C ALA A 108 28.44 -1.08 -13.23
N THR A 109 27.81 -0.31 -12.34
CA THR A 109 28.20 1.09 -12.08
C THR A 109 29.59 1.25 -11.46
N ARG A 110 30.15 0.15 -10.91
CA ARG A 110 31.54 0.06 -10.47
C ARG A 110 32.49 -0.44 -11.56
N GLN A 111 32.00 -0.89 -12.71
CA GLN A 111 32.85 -1.47 -13.74
C GLN A 111 32.80 -0.53 -14.95
N SER A 112 33.85 0.27 -15.14
CA SER A 112 34.02 1.05 -16.37
C SER A 112 34.22 0.08 -17.55
N PRO A 113 33.54 0.27 -18.70
CA PRO A 113 33.80 -0.50 -19.91
C PRO A 113 35.05 -0.04 -20.69
N SER A 114 35.83 0.94 -20.20
CA SER A 114 36.95 1.51 -20.96
C SER A 114 38.28 1.34 -20.24
N SER A 115 39.16 0.59 -20.91
CA SER A 115 40.61 0.61 -20.74
C SER A 115 41.15 2.05 -20.88
N GLU A 116 42.20 2.37 -20.11
CA GLU A 116 43.14 3.50 -20.27
C GLU A 116 42.85 4.92 -19.75
N THR A 117 41.76 5.24 -19.06
CA THR A 117 41.67 6.56 -18.38
C THR A 117 40.89 6.46 -17.08
N LYS A 118 41.48 6.93 -15.97
CA LYS A 118 40.98 6.96 -14.57
C LYS A 118 39.53 6.45 -14.44
N ALA A 119 39.36 5.24 -13.92
CA ALA A 119 38.05 4.65 -13.66
C ALA A 119 37.27 5.50 -12.64
N SER A 120 36.41 6.39 -13.13
CA SER A 120 35.45 7.11 -12.31
C SER A 120 34.21 6.23 -12.14
N PHE A 121 34.08 5.59 -10.99
CA PHE A 121 32.84 4.87 -10.63
C PHE A 121 31.70 5.87 -10.47
N LEU A 122 30.50 5.51 -10.94
CA LEU A 122 29.33 6.38 -10.83
C LEU A 122 28.82 6.47 -9.38
N PHE A 123 29.04 5.42 -8.59
CA PHE A 123 28.71 5.37 -7.16
C PHE A 123 29.87 4.85 -6.32
N THR A 124 29.96 5.33 -5.08
CA THR A 124 30.84 4.77 -4.06
C THR A 124 30.26 3.49 -3.42
N THR A 125 31.05 2.79 -2.61
CA THR A 125 30.58 1.61 -1.87
C THR A 125 29.39 1.91 -0.97
N ASP A 126 29.44 3.01 -0.24
CA ASP A 126 28.40 3.38 0.71
C ASP A 126 27.12 3.81 -0.03
N GLN A 127 27.27 4.50 -1.16
CA GLN A 127 26.14 4.86 -2.03
C GLN A 127 25.45 3.62 -2.61
N ILE A 128 26.22 2.63 -3.06
CA ILE A 128 25.67 1.36 -3.55
C ILE A 128 24.94 0.60 -2.43
N LYS A 129 25.47 0.61 -1.22
CA LYS A 129 24.79 0.02 -0.06
C LYS A 129 23.46 0.74 0.21
N ALA A 130 23.46 2.08 0.22
CA ALA A 130 22.25 2.86 0.43
C ALA A 130 21.19 2.63 -0.67
N ILE A 131 21.61 2.56 -1.93
CA ILE A 131 20.74 2.18 -3.05
C ILE A 131 20.17 0.77 -2.81
N THR A 132 21.01 -0.19 -2.48
CA THR A 132 20.56 -1.57 -2.22
C THR A 132 19.54 -1.64 -1.08
N ASP A 133 19.78 -0.94 0.03
CA ASP A 133 18.87 -0.90 1.18
C ASP A 133 17.54 -0.19 0.83
N TYR A 134 17.59 0.89 0.05
CA TYR A 134 16.39 1.58 -0.43
C TYR A 134 15.53 0.68 -1.32
N PHE A 135 16.11 0.06 -2.35
CA PHE A 135 15.36 -0.81 -3.26
C PHE A 135 14.85 -2.07 -2.56
N LYS A 136 15.59 -2.57 -1.56
CA LYS A 136 15.16 -3.69 -0.71
C LYS A 136 13.87 -3.37 0.05
N THR A 137 13.79 -2.19 0.67
CA THR A 137 12.66 -1.76 1.50
C THR A 137 11.50 -1.16 0.72
N SER A 138 11.75 -0.62 -0.48
CA SER A 138 10.71 -0.02 -1.34
C SER A 138 10.11 -1.01 -2.33
N LEU A 139 10.87 -1.45 -3.33
CA LEU A 139 10.36 -2.29 -4.41
C LEU A 139 10.29 -3.76 -3.99
N PHE A 140 11.39 -4.31 -3.49
CA PHE A 140 11.53 -5.75 -3.30
C PHE A 140 10.70 -6.27 -2.10
N GLN A 141 10.57 -5.50 -1.04
CA GLN A 141 9.66 -5.80 0.07
C GLN A 141 8.20 -5.90 -0.39
N HIS A 142 7.81 -5.07 -1.36
CA HIS A 142 6.44 -5.00 -1.88
C HIS A 142 6.29 -5.66 -3.26
N TYR A 143 7.20 -6.57 -3.65
CA TYR A 143 7.25 -7.12 -5.01
C TYR A 143 5.93 -7.77 -5.45
N ARG A 144 5.31 -8.57 -4.56
CA ARG A 144 4.02 -9.21 -4.82
C ARG A 144 2.92 -8.20 -5.08
N LEU A 145 2.91 -7.08 -4.37
CA LEU A 145 1.92 -6.01 -4.57
C LEU A 145 2.02 -5.46 -5.99
N TYR A 146 3.24 -5.17 -6.48
CA TYR A 146 3.44 -4.71 -7.84
C TYR A 146 3.06 -5.77 -8.88
N GLU A 147 3.37 -7.05 -8.65
CA GLU A 147 2.88 -8.15 -9.52
C GLU A 147 1.35 -8.15 -9.62
N TYR A 148 0.63 -8.00 -8.49
CA TYR A 148 -0.83 -7.91 -8.50
C TYR A 148 -1.34 -6.64 -9.19
N LEU A 149 -0.69 -5.49 -8.98
CA LEU A 149 -1.02 -4.21 -9.60
C LEU A 149 -1.03 -4.31 -11.14
N PHE A 150 -0.11 -5.08 -11.70
CA PHE A 150 -0.02 -5.33 -13.14
C PHE A 150 -0.90 -6.49 -13.61
N THR A 151 -1.14 -7.51 -12.79
CA THR A 151 -1.88 -8.72 -13.18
C THR A 151 -3.41 -8.58 -13.06
N HIS A 152 -3.91 -7.83 -12.07
CA HIS A 152 -5.31 -7.96 -11.65
C HIS A 152 -6.32 -7.26 -12.58
N ARG A 153 -5.95 -6.14 -13.23
CA ARG A 153 -6.90 -5.39 -14.06
C ARG A 153 -7.06 -5.90 -15.50
N GLU A 154 -6.03 -6.52 -16.08
CA GLU A 154 -6.15 -7.06 -17.44
C GLU A 154 -7.02 -8.32 -17.49
N LYS A 155 -7.00 -9.14 -16.43
CA LYS A 155 -7.76 -10.41 -16.38
C LYS A 155 -9.22 -10.25 -15.93
N GLN A 156 -9.55 -9.22 -15.14
CA GLN A 156 -10.90 -9.06 -14.58
C GLN A 156 -11.87 -8.33 -15.52
N LEU A 157 -11.39 -7.43 -16.38
CA LEU A 157 -12.24 -6.73 -17.36
C LEU A 157 -12.82 -7.65 -18.44
N LEU A 158 -12.21 -8.83 -18.67
CA LEU A 158 -12.70 -9.82 -19.62
C LEU A 158 -13.75 -10.79 -19.05
N LYS A 159 -13.96 -10.83 -17.73
CA LYS A 159 -14.82 -11.85 -17.09
C LYS A 159 -16.12 -11.30 -16.49
N THR A 160 -16.21 -9.98 -16.29
CA THR A 160 -17.43 -9.36 -15.76
C THR A 160 -18.27 -8.81 -16.90
N GLU A 161 -18.97 -9.71 -17.58
CA GLU A 161 -20.12 -9.34 -18.41
C GLU A 161 -21.18 -8.77 -17.46
N LYS A 162 -21.30 -7.43 -17.43
CA LYS A 162 -22.34 -6.76 -16.64
C LYS A 162 -23.67 -7.01 -17.34
N CYS A 163 -24.38 -8.06 -16.97
CA CYS A 163 -25.79 -8.19 -17.27
C CYS A 163 -26.54 -7.12 -16.47
N ILE A 164 -26.70 -5.94 -17.05
CA ILE A 164 -27.66 -4.96 -16.55
C ILE A 164 -29.01 -5.48 -17.03
N GLU A 165 -29.78 -6.04 -16.11
CA GLU A 165 -31.19 -6.32 -16.35
C GLU A 165 -31.89 -4.98 -16.53
N VAL A 166 -32.21 -4.64 -17.78
CA VAL A 166 -32.97 -3.45 -18.10
C VAL A 166 -34.41 -3.76 -17.70
N ILE A 167 -34.84 -3.20 -16.56
CA ILE A 167 -36.24 -3.21 -16.17
C ILE A 167 -37.01 -2.45 -17.26
N ASP A 168 -38.04 -3.10 -17.80
CA ASP A 168 -38.92 -2.49 -18.81
C ASP A 168 -39.56 -1.22 -18.20
N PRO A 169 -39.41 -0.04 -18.83
CA PRO A 169 -40.03 1.20 -18.36
C PRO A 169 -41.56 1.10 -18.17
N ALA A 170 -42.20 0.08 -18.74
CA ALA A 170 -43.62 -0.17 -18.60
C ALA A 170 -44.06 -0.67 -17.20
N GLU A 171 -43.14 -1.22 -16.38
CA GLU A 171 -43.49 -1.84 -15.08
C GLU A 171 -42.96 -1.06 -13.85
N SER A 172 -42.10 -0.06 -14.01
CA SER A 172 -41.65 0.79 -12.90
C SER A 172 -42.49 2.07 -12.82
N ALA A 173 -43.35 2.19 -11.80
CA ALA A 173 -43.89 3.49 -11.41
C ALA A 173 -42.71 4.46 -11.17
N ALA A 174 -42.81 5.70 -11.65
CA ALA A 174 -41.74 6.66 -11.52
C ALA A 174 -41.40 6.85 -10.02
N PRO A 175 -40.12 6.82 -9.60
CA PRO A 175 -39.71 6.93 -8.19
C PRO A 175 -40.23 8.19 -7.47
N LEU A 176 -40.72 9.19 -8.22
CA LEU A 176 -41.30 10.42 -7.68
C LEU A 176 -42.82 10.37 -7.48
N GLU A 177 -43.53 9.32 -7.92
CA GLU A 177 -44.99 9.26 -7.76
C GLU A 177 -45.42 8.94 -6.32
N GLU A 178 -44.57 8.24 -5.55
CA GLU A 178 -44.69 8.09 -4.09
C GLU A 178 -44.11 9.26 -3.29
N GLY A 179 -43.47 10.23 -3.96
CA GLY A 179 -42.86 11.39 -3.32
C GLY A 179 -43.90 12.47 -2.99
N MET A 180 -44.15 12.72 -1.70
CA MET A 180 -44.94 13.88 -1.26
C MET A 180 -44.09 15.16 -1.30
N SER A 181 -44.69 16.30 -1.70
CA SER A 181 -44.04 17.60 -1.61
C SER A 181 -43.58 17.88 -0.17
N ALA A 182 -42.39 18.47 -0.03
CA ALA A 182 -41.82 18.84 1.27
C ALA A 182 -42.80 19.70 2.09
N ASP A 183 -43.55 20.58 1.43
CA ASP A 183 -44.55 21.44 2.07
C ASP A 183 -45.68 20.61 2.71
N LEU A 184 -46.12 19.54 2.04
CA LEU A 184 -47.14 18.64 2.55
C LEU A 184 -46.61 17.80 3.73
N TYR A 185 -45.33 17.41 3.70
CA TYR A 185 -44.69 16.65 4.77
C TYR A 185 -44.59 17.50 6.05
N PHE A 186 -44.10 18.74 5.93
CA PHE A 186 -43.97 19.63 7.07
C PHE A 186 -45.31 20.07 7.65
N HIS A 187 -46.37 20.10 6.84
CA HIS A 187 -47.69 20.54 7.31
C HIS A 187 -48.48 19.43 8.01
N TYR A 188 -48.37 18.18 7.55
CA TYR A 188 -49.26 17.09 7.99
C TYR A 188 -48.57 15.92 8.68
N MET A 189 -47.26 15.73 8.48
CA MET A 189 -46.53 14.56 8.98
C MET A 189 -45.44 14.91 10.00
N ALA A 190 -44.86 16.11 9.90
CA ALA A 190 -43.78 16.52 10.81
C ALA A 190 -44.31 16.70 12.25
N PRO A 191 -43.65 16.11 13.26
CA PRO A 191 -43.96 16.35 14.66
C PRO A 191 -43.86 17.85 15.00
N PRO A 192 -44.73 18.40 15.87
CA PRO A 192 -44.65 19.82 16.24
C PRO A 192 -43.27 20.14 16.82
N ARG A 193 -42.54 21.07 16.18
CA ARG A 193 -41.28 21.57 16.72
C ARG A 193 -41.56 22.34 18.00
N VAL A 194 -41.12 21.79 19.14
CA VAL A 194 -40.97 22.55 20.37
C VAL A 194 -39.88 23.58 20.13
N GLN A 195 -40.23 24.86 20.15
CA GLN A 195 -39.27 25.95 20.08
C GLN A 195 -38.49 25.99 21.40
N THR A 196 -37.25 25.54 21.38
CA THR A 196 -36.24 25.89 22.37
C THR A 196 -35.31 26.94 21.78
N PRO A 197 -34.93 27.99 22.54
CA PRO A 197 -34.13 29.09 22.00
C PRO A 197 -32.76 28.62 21.53
N GLU A 198 -32.34 29.22 20.43
CA GLU A 198 -31.05 29.11 19.77
C GLU A 198 -29.87 29.10 20.76
N GLN A 199 -29.06 28.05 20.70
CA GLN A 199 -27.66 28.11 21.10
C GLN A 199 -26.79 27.48 20.02
N THR A 200 -25.93 28.34 19.50
CA THR A 200 -24.84 28.13 18.56
C THR A 200 -24.03 26.89 18.92
N VAL A 201 -23.98 25.92 18.02
CA VAL A 201 -23.05 24.78 18.11
C VAL A 201 -21.67 25.30 17.72
N GLN A 202 -20.85 25.56 18.73
CA GLN A 202 -19.41 25.75 18.60
C GLN A 202 -18.77 24.45 19.10
N GLU A 203 -18.43 23.57 18.17
CA GLU A 203 -17.84 22.27 18.46
C GLU A 203 -16.32 22.45 18.60
N SER A 204 -15.87 22.53 19.84
CA SER A 204 -14.47 22.40 20.23
C SER A 204 -14.40 21.51 21.46
N LEU A 205 -13.87 20.30 21.32
CA LEU A 205 -12.69 19.87 22.08
C LEU A 205 -12.30 18.43 21.70
N GLU A 206 -11.04 18.34 21.32
CA GLU A 206 -10.27 17.17 20.95
C GLU A 206 -10.15 16.19 22.13
N GLU A 207 -10.46 14.92 21.88
CA GLU A 207 -10.10 13.82 22.77
C GLU A 207 -8.62 13.46 22.50
N ASN A 208 -7.78 13.76 23.49
CA ASN A 208 -6.38 13.34 23.54
C ASN A 208 -6.34 11.80 23.67
N VAL A 209 -5.83 11.11 22.66
CA VAL A 209 -5.40 9.71 22.79
C VAL A 209 -3.89 9.70 22.99
N GLU A 210 -3.48 9.43 24.24
CA GLU A 210 -2.09 9.23 24.63
C GLU A 210 -1.48 8.02 23.91
N GLU A 211 -0.27 8.24 23.39
CA GLU A 211 0.64 7.25 22.84
C GLU A 211 1.33 6.48 23.99
N PRO A 212 1.35 5.13 24.04
CA PRO A 212 2.15 4.43 25.03
C PRO A 212 3.58 4.30 24.54
N GLY A 213 4.47 4.94 25.29
CA GLY A 213 5.90 5.03 25.06
C GLY A 213 6.68 3.72 25.15
N LYS A 214 7.88 3.82 24.59
CA LYS A 214 8.97 2.86 24.57
C LYS A 214 9.31 2.33 25.97
N ALA A 215 9.40 1.01 26.11
CA ALA A 215 10.03 0.38 27.26
C ALA A 215 11.50 0.06 26.93
N GLU A 216 12.40 0.71 27.66
CA GLU A 216 13.83 0.45 27.68
C GLU A 216 14.12 -0.85 28.45
N LEU A 217 15.18 -1.56 28.03
CA LEU A 217 15.74 -2.73 28.69
C LEU A 217 16.25 -2.37 30.09
N GLU A 218 15.76 -3.07 31.10
CA GLU A 218 16.41 -3.18 32.42
C GLU A 218 16.66 -4.66 32.69
N GLU A 219 17.93 -5.07 32.72
CA GLU A 219 18.37 -6.37 33.20
C GLU A 219 18.28 -6.41 34.73
N SER A 220 17.43 -7.29 35.28
CA SER A 220 17.40 -7.61 36.71
C SER A 220 17.76 -9.09 36.91
N PRO A 221 18.76 -9.41 37.76
CA PRO A 221 19.12 -10.80 38.05
C PRO A 221 18.31 -11.31 39.25
N GLY A 222 17.47 -12.33 39.04
CA GLY A 222 16.80 -12.99 40.15
C GLY A 222 15.78 -14.05 39.76
N ASN A 223 16.22 -15.31 39.71
CA ASN A 223 15.44 -16.55 39.87
C ASN A 223 14.03 -16.59 39.24
N HIS A 224 13.98 -16.92 37.94
CA HIS A 224 12.87 -17.68 37.38
C HIS A 224 13.33 -19.12 37.17
N VAL A 225 12.93 -19.98 38.11
CA VAL A 225 12.98 -21.42 37.92
C VAL A 225 11.95 -21.79 36.86
N GLY A 226 12.44 -22.43 35.78
CA GLY A 226 11.70 -23.43 35.03
C GLY A 226 10.93 -22.93 33.81
N PHE A 227 11.64 -22.55 32.75
CA PHE A 227 11.34 -22.97 31.37
C PHE A 227 12.62 -22.76 30.56
N SER A 228 13.19 -23.84 30.01
CA SER A 228 14.34 -23.76 29.11
C SER A 228 13.88 -23.27 27.74
N VAL A 229 14.80 -22.70 26.97
CA VAL A 229 14.57 -22.35 25.55
C VAL A 229 14.11 -23.58 24.75
N GLU A 230 14.56 -24.76 25.17
CA GLU A 230 14.14 -26.08 24.69
C GLU A 230 12.63 -26.31 24.86
N ASP A 231 12.06 -25.97 26.02
CA ASP A 231 10.64 -26.23 26.32
C ASP A 231 9.73 -25.35 25.45
N VAL A 232 10.13 -24.10 25.22
CA VAL A 232 9.40 -23.19 24.32
C VAL A 232 9.51 -23.66 22.87
N ARG A 233 10.68 -24.17 22.47
CA ARG A 233 10.89 -24.73 21.13
C ARG A 233 10.03 -25.98 20.91
N GLU A 234 9.96 -26.86 21.88
CA GLU A 234 9.16 -28.09 21.83
C GLU A 234 7.66 -27.76 21.77
N ALA A 235 7.17 -26.85 22.62
CA ALA A 235 5.77 -26.41 22.58
C ALA A 235 5.39 -25.76 21.25
N LEU A 236 6.30 -24.98 20.65
CA LEU A 236 6.07 -24.38 19.34
C LEU A 236 6.05 -25.44 18.23
N GLU A 237 6.98 -26.40 18.27
CA GLU A 237 7.03 -27.51 17.32
C GLU A 237 5.73 -28.34 17.37
N GLU A 238 5.30 -28.73 18.57
CA GLU A 238 4.06 -29.47 18.79
C GLU A 238 2.84 -28.70 18.27
N MET A 239 2.73 -27.40 18.58
CA MET A 239 1.64 -26.56 18.09
C MET A 239 1.62 -26.48 16.55
N THR A 240 2.78 -26.28 15.93
CA THR A 240 2.85 -26.21 14.45
C THR A 240 2.51 -27.55 13.80
N GLN A 241 2.95 -28.66 14.40
CA GLN A 241 2.67 -30.00 13.89
C GLN A 241 1.18 -30.35 14.00
N GLU A 242 0.53 -29.98 15.11
CA GLU A 242 -0.92 -30.14 15.28
C GLU A 242 -1.71 -29.30 14.26
N MET A 243 -1.34 -28.03 14.07
CA MET A 243 -1.99 -27.15 13.08
C MET A 243 -1.82 -27.69 11.65
N LEU A 244 -0.63 -28.16 11.29
CA LEU A 244 -0.35 -28.75 9.99
C LEU A 244 -1.20 -30.02 9.77
N ALA A 245 -1.28 -30.89 10.77
CA ALA A 245 -2.07 -32.12 10.70
C ALA A 245 -3.57 -31.83 10.53
N LYS A 246 -4.11 -30.85 11.26
CA LYS A 246 -5.51 -30.39 11.10
C LYS A 246 -5.77 -29.85 9.70
N LEU A 247 -4.87 -29.03 9.17
CA LEU A 247 -5.00 -28.47 7.82
C LEU A 247 -4.93 -29.55 6.74
N GLN A 248 -4.02 -30.52 6.89
CA GLN A 248 -3.90 -31.65 5.99
C GLN A 248 -5.20 -32.49 5.98
N ALA A 249 -5.78 -32.73 7.15
CA ALA A 249 -7.06 -33.45 7.27
C ALA A 249 -8.22 -32.69 6.62
N ASP A 250 -8.33 -31.36 6.82
CA ASP A 250 -9.37 -30.54 6.16
C ASP A 250 -9.24 -30.58 4.64
N PHE A 251 -8.02 -30.52 4.11
CA PHE A 251 -7.79 -30.61 2.67
C PHE A 251 -8.18 -31.98 2.11
N THR A 252 -7.80 -33.08 2.77
CA THR A 252 -8.17 -34.43 2.37
C THR A 252 -9.69 -34.62 2.40
N GLU A 253 -10.36 -34.14 3.44
CA GLU A 253 -11.81 -34.27 3.57
C GLU A 253 -12.55 -33.44 2.52
N LYS A 254 -12.12 -32.19 2.28
CA LYS A 254 -12.70 -31.37 1.20
C LYS A 254 -12.49 -32.01 -0.17
N LEU A 255 -11.32 -32.59 -0.42
CA LEU A 255 -11.03 -33.28 -1.67
C LEU A 255 -11.96 -34.50 -1.85
N ARG A 256 -12.15 -35.29 -0.80
CA ARG A 256 -13.05 -36.45 -0.77
C ARG A 256 -14.50 -36.04 -1.06
N VAL A 257 -15.02 -35.04 -0.35
CA VAL A 257 -16.39 -34.54 -0.54
C VAL A 257 -16.61 -34.03 -1.97
N HIS A 258 -15.60 -33.35 -2.52
CA HIS A 258 -15.67 -32.84 -3.88
C HIS A 258 -15.67 -33.96 -4.93
N GLU A 259 -14.85 -34.99 -4.73
CA GLU A 259 -14.82 -36.20 -5.57
C GLU A 259 -16.19 -36.91 -5.55
N GLU A 260 -16.76 -37.16 -4.36
CA GLU A 260 -18.09 -37.77 -4.22
C GLU A 260 -19.20 -36.96 -4.87
N THR A 261 -19.11 -35.63 -4.79
CA THR A 261 -20.07 -34.72 -5.44
C THR A 261 -20.01 -34.86 -6.96
N TYR A 262 -18.81 -34.96 -7.54
CA TYR A 262 -18.66 -35.18 -8.98
C TYR A 262 -19.09 -36.57 -9.42
N ILE A 263 -18.75 -37.61 -8.67
CA ILE A 263 -19.21 -38.98 -8.95
C ILE A 263 -20.74 -39.01 -8.95
N SER A 264 -21.38 -38.42 -7.94
CA SER A 264 -22.84 -38.32 -7.85
C SER A 264 -23.48 -37.52 -9.00
N ARG A 265 -22.77 -36.53 -9.57
CA ARG A 265 -23.23 -35.80 -10.76
C ARG A 265 -23.06 -36.64 -12.02
N LEU A 266 -21.95 -37.36 -12.16
CA LEU A 266 -21.67 -38.27 -13.27
C LEU A 266 -22.70 -39.40 -13.34
N GLU A 267 -23.00 -40.06 -12.21
CA GLU A 267 -24.01 -41.12 -12.15
C GLU A 267 -25.41 -40.63 -12.52
N ARG A 268 -25.78 -39.42 -12.07
CA ARG A 268 -27.06 -38.78 -12.46
C ARG A 268 -27.14 -38.54 -13.96
N LEU A 269 -26.06 -38.04 -14.57
CA LEU A 269 -26.00 -37.83 -16.03
C LEU A 269 -26.02 -39.16 -16.79
N GLN A 270 -25.30 -40.17 -16.31
CA GLN A 270 -25.29 -41.50 -16.92
C GLN A 270 -26.66 -42.17 -16.87
N LYS A 271 -27.36 -42.06 -15.72
CA LYS A 271 -28.72 -42.59 -15.56
C LYS A 271 -29.74 -41.84 -16.42
N ALA A 272 -29.60 -40.52 -16.57
CA ALA A 272 -30.43 -39.73 -17.48
C ALA A 272 -30.16 -40.03 -18.97
N SER A 273 -28.97 -40.54 -19.30
CA SER A 273 -28.58 -40.93 -20.67
C SER A 273 -28.96 -42.37 -21.05
N SER A 274 -29.44 -43.18 -20.09
CA SER A 274 -29.87 -44.58 -20.32
C SER A 274 -31.40 -44.76 -20.31
N ILE A 275 -32.15 -43.66 -20.42
CA ILE A 275 -33.60 -43.62 -20.71
C ILE A 275 -33.75 -43.08 -22.13
#